data_AF-X1JAJ9-F1
#
_entry.id   AF-X1JAJ9-F1
#
_cell.length_a   1.000
_cell.length_b   1.000
_cell.length_c   1.000
_cell.angle_alpha   90.00
_cell.angle_beta   90.00
_cell.angle_gamma   90.00
#
_symmetry.space_group_name_H-M   'P 1'
#
loop_
_entity.id
_entity.type
_entity.pdbx_description
1 polymer ?
#
loop_
_entity_poly.entity_id
_entity_poly.type
_entity_poly.pdbx_seq_one_letter_code
_entity_poly.pdbx_strand_id
1 'polypeptide(L)'
;IGLFGYSRGIGGITLPRAITFTAALYSVGLPPEILGLNALNKDDMQFIREVYVNFEEDLRDSLRYFNPSAVFLPKGLEAGARNFIGFTTDNEHKEITDYIINLLKENKSEDLKEYILRAANLRKFLG
;
A
#
# COMPACT_ATOMS: atom_id res chain seq x y z
N ILE A 1 -17.84 -21.13 4.39
CA ILE A 1 -17.76 -20.08 3.33
C ILE A 1 -19.20 -19.78 2.93
N GLY A 2 -19.70 -18.58 3.23
CA GLY A 2 -21.12 -18.26 3.38
C GLY A 2 -21.94 -18.29 2.08
N LEU A 3 -23.23 -18.61 2.24
CA LEU A 3 -24.27 -18.85 1.23
C LEU A 3 -24.63 -17.66 0.32
N PHE A 4 -24.00 -16.50 0.49
CA PHE A 4 -24.25 -15.29 -0.29
C PHE A 4 -22.94 -14.80 -0.89
N GLY A 5 -22.51 -15.48 -1.95
CA GLY A 5 -21.38 -15.02 -2.75
C GLY A 5 -21.79 -13.77 -3.52
N TYR A 6 -21.41 -12.59 -3.01
CA TYR A 6 -21.45 -11.37 -3.82
C TYR A 6 -20.69 -11.61 -5.12
N SER A 7 -21.30 -11.27 -6.25
CA SER A 7 -20.62 -11.32 -7.54
C SER A 7 -19.37 -10.45 -7.45
N ARG A 8 -18.19 -11.06 -7.61
CA ARG A 8 -16.90 -10.35 -7.65
C ARG A 8 -16.59 -9.79 -9.04
N GLY A 9 -17.50 -9.96 -10.01
CA GLY A 9 -17.37 -9.48 -11.37
C GLY A 9 -18.13 -8.17 -11.55
N ILE A 10 -17.42 -7.07 -11.79
CA ILE A 10 -17.98 -5.80 -12.25
C ILE A 10 -17.17 -5.36 -13.47
N GLY A 11 -17.83 -5.06 -14.59
CA GLY A 11 -17.18 -4.53 -15.79
C GLY A 11 -16.08 -5.41 -16.40
N GLY A 12 -16.19 -6.75 -16.28
CA GLY A 12 -15.19 -7.69 -16.78
C GLY A 12 -13.96 -7.88 -15.88
N ILE A 13 -13.88 -7.17 -14.75
CA ILE A 13 -12.81 -7.29 -13.76
C ILE A 13 -13.30 -8.18 -12.61
N THR A 14 -12.48 -9.14 -12.21
CA THR A 14 -12.69 -9.91 -10.98
C THR A 14 -11.99 -9.22 -9.83
N LEU A 15 -12.76 -8.69 -8.88
CA LEU A 15 -12.22 -8.02 -7.71
C LEU A 15 -11.46 -9.02 -6.82
N PRO A 16 -10.19 -8.73 -6.47
CA PRO A 16 -9.44 -9.55 -5.53
C PRO A 16 -10.07 -9.46 -4.13
N ARG A 17 -9.76 -10.44 -3.27
CA ARG A 17 -10.09 -10.32 -1.84
C ARG A 17 -9.23 -9.22 -1.23
N ALA A 18 -9.75 -8.55 -0.21
CA ALA A 18 -9.05 -7.47 0.50
C ALA A 18 -7.63 -7.88 0.93
N ILE A 19 -7.49 -9.01 1.62
CA ILE A 19 -6.17 -9.52 2.06
C ILE A 19 -5.19 -9.67 0.88
N THR A 20 -5.66 -10.24 -0.24
CA THR A 20 -4.81 -10.43 -1.43
C THR A 20 -4.41 -9.09 -2.05
N PHE A 21 -5.34 -8.13 -2.08
CA PHE A 21 -5.11 -6.80 -2.60
C PHE A 21 -4.09 -6.04 -1.76
N THR A 22 -4.30 -5.99 -0.44
CA THR A 22 -3.39 -5.36 0.52
C THR A 22 -2.00 -6.01 0.47
N ALA A 23 -1.93 -7.34 0.46
CA ALA A 23 -0.67 -8.07 0.39
C ALA A 23 0.13 -7.71 -0.86
N ALA A 24 -0.53 -7.71 -2.03
CA ALA A 24 0.12 -7.37 -3.30
C ALA A 24 0.66 -5.93 -3.29
N LEU A 25 -0.13 -4.98 -2.79
CA LEU A 25 0.20 -3.58 -2.74
C LEU A 25 1.36 -3.26 -1.78
N TYR A 26 1.30 -3.74 -0.55
CA TYR A 26 2.41 -3.58 0.39
C TYR A 26 3.69 -4.29 -0.08
N SER A 27 3.57 -5.43 -0.78
CA SER A 27 4.74 -6.15 -1.33
C SER A 27 5.46 -5.40 -2.45
N VAL A 28 4.80 -4.48 -3.14
CA VAL A 28 5.44 -3.56 -4.09
C VAL A 28 5.75 -2.19 -3.46
N GLY A 29 5.64 -2.07 -2.14
CA GLY A 29 5.92 -0.83 -1.40
C GLY A 29 4.90 0.28 -1.63
N LEU A 30 3.65 -0.06 -1.98
CA LEU A 30 2.57 0.90 -2.17
C LEU A 30 1.43 0.59 -1.21
N PRO A 31 1.46 1.07 0.05
CA PRO A 31 0.37 0.87 1.00
C PRO A 31 -0.98 1.34 0.41
N PRO A 32 -2.07 0.55 0.47
CA PRO A 32 -3.38 0.96 -0.04
C PRO A 32 -3.97 2.19 0.67
N GLU A 33 -3.60 2.44 1.93
CA GLU A 33 -4.13 3.50 2.78
C GLU A 33 -3.79 4.89 2.24
N ILE A 34 -2.68 5.01 1.51
CA ILE A 34 -2.24 6.28 0.95
C ILE A 34 -2.90 6.59 -0.39
N LEU A 35 -3.53 5.60 -1.03
CA LEU A 35 -4.19 5.80 -2.33
C LEU A 35 -5.32 6.84 -2.20
N GLY A 36 -5.27 7.87 -3.05
CA GLY A 36 -6.26 8.95 -3.04
C GLY A 36 -5.87 10.17 -2.20
N LEU A 37 -4.79 10.12 -1.40
CA LEU A 37 -4.32 11.29 -0.64
C LEU A 37 -3.97 12.49 -1.54
N ASN A 38 -3.55 12.24 -2.78
CA ASN A 38 -3.29 13.30 -3.76
C ASN A 38 -4.53 14.05 -4.26
N ALA A 39 -5.74 13.50 -4.02
CA ALA A 39 -6.99 14.14 -4.40
C ALA A 39 -7.57 15.02 -3.27
N LEU A 40 -7.05 14.91 -2.05
CA LEU A 40 -7.54 15.65 -0.89
C LEU A 40 -6.97 17.07 -0.85
N ASN A 41 -7.83 18.03 -0.51
CA ASN A 41 -7.42 19.39 -0.20
C ASN A 41 -7.25 19.60 1.32
N LYS A 42 -6.89 20.82 1.74
CA LYS A 42 -6.66 21.13 3.16
C LYS A 42 -7.93 21.07 4.01
N ASP A 43 -9.07 21.47 3.45
CA ASP A 43 -10.36 21.48 4.15
C ASP A 43 -10.86 20.03 4.33
N ASP A 44 -10.69 19.17 3.32
CA ASP A 44 -10.99 17.74 3.41
C ASP A 44 -10.18 17.08 4.54
N MET A 45 -8.88 17.39 4.58
CA MET A 45 -7.98 16.86 5.60
C MET A 45 -8.30 17.37 7.00
N GLN A 46 -8.72 18.62 7.13
CA GLN A 46 -9.19 19.16 8.40
C GLN A 46 -10.44 18.40 8.87
N PHE A 47 -11.42 18.20 7.98
CA PHE A 47 -12.63 17.46 8.31
C PHE A 47 -12.33 16.02 8.74
N ILE A 48 -11.44 15.31 8.03
CA ILE A 48 -11.06 13.95 8.39
C ILE A 48 -10.42 13.91 9.78
N ARG A 49 -9.56 14.87 10.13
CA ARG A 49 -8.95 14.95 11.48
C ARG A 49 -9.98 15.14 12.59
N GLU A 50 -11.06 15.87 12.32
CA GLU A 50 -12.13 16.10 13.29
C GLU A 50 -12.97 14.84 13.53
N VAL A 51 -13.19 14.02 12.50
CA VAL A 51 -14.07 12.82 12.57
C VAL A 51 -13.30 11.55 12.88
N TYR A 52 -12.05 11.43 12.44
CA TYR A 52 -11.21 10.25 12.59
C TYR A 52 -9.90 10.60 13.32
N VAL A 53 -9.97 10.47 14.65
CA VAL A 53 -8.89 10.85 15.58
C VAL A 53 -7.54 10.21 15.25
N ASN A 54 -7.53 8.93 14.85
CA ASN A 54 -6.28 8.18 14.61
C ASN A 54 -5.80 8.22 13.16
N PHE A 55 -6.47 8.98 12.28
CA PHE A 55 -6.16 8.97 10.85
C PHE A 55 -4.69 9.25 10.53
N GLU A 56 -4.09 10.23 11.22
CA GLU A 56 -2.67 10.55 11.00
C GLU A 56 -1.72 9.48 11.51
N GLU A 57 -2.07 8.81 12.61
CA GLU A 57 -1.25 7.75 13.17
C GLU A 57 -1.28 6.52 12.25
N ASP A 58 -2.47 6.13 11.77
CA ASP A 58 -2.65 5.03 10.83
C ASP A 58 -1.96 5.30 9.49
N LEU A 59 -2.06 6.54 8.98
CA LEU A 59 -1.32 6.94 7.78
C LEU A 59 0.19 6.96 8.00
N ARG A 60 0.66 7.49 9.13
CA ARG A 60 2.10 7.48 9.45
C ARG A 60 2.61 6.04 9.51
N ASP A 61 1.83 5.15 10.11
CA ASP A 61 2.17 3.75 10.30
C ASP A 61 2.25 2.98 8.97
N SER A 62 1.31 3.21 8.06
CA SER A 62 1.34 2.64 6.71
C SER A 62 2.46 3.23 5.85
N LEU A 63 2.69 4.55 5.93
CA LEU A 63 3.74 5.27 5.19
C LEU A 63 5.16 4.81 5.52
N ARG A 64 5.39 4.18 6.69
CA ARG A 64 6.67 3.51 6.99
C ARG A 64 7.04 2.46 5.94
N TYR A 65 6.06 1.83 5.30
CA TYR A 65 6.27 0.77 4.32
C TYR A 65 6.22 1.26 2.86
N PHE A 66 6.10 2.58 2.66
CA PHE A 66 6.08 3.18 1.34
C PHE A 66 7.46 3.18 0.68
N ASN A 67 7.53 2.70 -0.57
CA ASN A 67 8.71 2.72 -1.40
C ASN A 67 8.51 3.66 -2.61
N PRO A 68 9.28 4.77 -2.70
CA PRO A 68 9.24 5.68 -3.85
C PRO A 68 9.62 5.05 -5.20
N SER A 69 10.25 3.87 -5.21
CA SER A 69 10.59 3.10 -6.41
C SER A 69 9.42 2.27 -6.97
N ALA A 70 8.26 2.27 -6.31
CA ALA A 70 7.13 1.42 -6.66
C ALA A 70 6.65 1.64 -8.11
N VAL A 71 6.35 0.54 -8.81
CA VAL A 71 6.12 0.51 -10.28
C VAL A 71 4.86 1.28 -10.71
N PHE A 72 3.88 1.44 -9.82
CA PHE A 72 2.56 1.99 -10.15
C PHE A 72 2.18 3.20 -9.30
N LEU A 73 3.13 4.09 -9.04
CA LEU A 73 2.87 5.30 -8.26
C LEU A 73 1.98 6.30 -9.02
N PRO A 74 0.78 6.64 -8.50
CA PRO A 74 -0.02 7.73 -9.02
C PRO A 74 0.75 9.06 -8.97
N LYS A 75 0.57 9.90 -9.98
CA LYS A 75 1.24 11.20 -10.06
C LYS A 75 0.88 12.07 -8.84
N GLY A 76 1.90 12.64 -8.22
CA GLY A 76 1.75 13.53 -7.07
C GLY A 76 1.39 12.83 -5.75
N LEU A 77 1.32 11.50 -5.70
CA LEU A 77 0.97 10.76 -4.48
C LEU A 77 1.95 11.01 -3.33
N GLU A 78 3.25 10.89 -3.61
CA GLU A 78 4.27 11.12 -2.58
C GLU A 78 4.23 12.57 -2.07
N ALA A 79 4.12 13.54 -2.98
CA ALA A 79 4.00 14.94 -2.60
C ALA A 79 2.74 15.19 -1.75
N GLY A 80 1.59 14.61 -2.15
CA GLY A 80 0.35 14.66 -1.38
C GLY A 80 0.51 14.10 0.03
N ALA A 81 1.11 12.91 0.16
CA ALA A 81 1.39 12.31 1.47
C ALA A 81 2.31 13.20 2.33
N ARG A 82 3.43 13.68 1.77
CA ARG A 82 4.40 14.53 2.48
C ARG A 82 3.83 15.89 2.89
N ASN A 83 2.90 16.43 2.11
CA ASN A 83 2.24 17.71 2.44
C ASN A 83 1.40 17.63 3.71
N PHE A 84 0.87 16.45 4.03
CA PHE A 84 -0.01 16.27 5.18
C PHE A 84 0.70 15.64 6.37
N ILE A 85 1.60 14.68 6.14
CA ILE A 85 2.24 13.89 7.20
C ILE A 85 3.73 13.71 6.91
N GLY A 86 4.56 14.07 7.88
CA GLY A 86 5.98 13.70 7.89
C GLY A 86 6.14 12.22 8.27
N PHE A 87 6.87 11.46 7.45
CA PHE A 87 7.15 10.05 7.68
C PHE A 87 8.57 9.68 7.25
N THR A 88 9.06 8.59 7.85
CA THR A 88 10.33 7.96 7.49
C THR A 88 10.03 6.55 7.04
N THR A 89 10.56 6.18 5.88
CA THR A 89 10.46 4.82 5.36
C THR A 89 11.35 3.88 6.16
N ASP A 90 10.85 2.69 6.45
CA ASP A 90 11.63 1.58 6.99
C ASP A 90 12.62 1.08 5.93
N ASN A 91 13.92 1.23 6.21
CA ASN A 91 14.97 0.90 5.25
C ASN A 91 15.01 -0.59 4.92
N GLU A 92 14.76 -1.46 5.88
CA GLU A 92 14.80 -2.92 5.66
C GLU A 92 13.63 -3.36 4.77
N HIS A 93 12.43 -2.84 5.04
CA HIS A 93 11.28 -3.08 4.17
C HIS A 93 11.49 -2.49 2.76
N LYS A 94 12.10 -1.29 2.67
CA LYS A 94 12.44 -0.68 1.39
C LYS A 94 13.39 -1.55 0.57
N GLU A 95 14.45 -2.09 1.16
CA GLU A 95 15.40 -2.97 0.46
C GLU A 95 14.71 -4.22 -0.09
N ILE A 96 13.84 -4.85 0.71
CA ILE A 96 13.08 -6.03 0.29
C ILE A 96 12.13 -5.68 -0.87
N THR A 97 11.42 -4.56 -0.77
CA THR A 97 10.49 -4.13 -1.82
C THR A 97 11.21 -3.67 -3.09
N ASP A 98 12.38 -3.03 -2.99
CA ASP A 98 13.24 -2.70 -4.14
C ASP A 98 13.64 -3.98 -4.88
N TYR A 99 14.02 -5.03 -4.14
CA TYR A 99 14.33 -6.34 -4.73
C TYR A 99 13.12 -6.96 -5.43
N ILE A 100 11.94 -6.97 -4.78
CA ILE A 100 10.68 -7.44 -5.38
C ILE A 100 10.36 -6.68 -6.68
N ILE A 101 10.48 -5.35 -6.66
CA ILE A 101 10.24 -4.49 -7.82
C ILE A 101 11.20 -4.85 -8.97
N ASN A 102 12.47 -5.08 -8.67
CA ASN A 102 13.46 -5.47 -9.68
C ASN A 102 13.16 -6.85 -10.28
N LEU A 103 12.81 -7.84 -9.45
CA LEU A 103 12.38 -9.15 -9.94
C LEU A 103 11.18 -9.05 -10.89
N LEU A 104 10.16 -8.26 -10.52
CA LEU A 104 8.98 -8.03 -11.35
C LEU A 104 9.34 -7.34 -12.69
N LYS A 105 10.25 -6.35 -12.67
CA LYS A 105 10.75 -5.70 -13.90
C LYS A 105 11.49 -6.68 -14.82
N GLU A 106 12.23 -7.63 -14.24
CA GLU A 106 12.96 -8.67 -14.97
C GLU A 106 12.06 -9.87 -15.35
N ASN A 107 10.76 -9.84 -15.03
CA ASN A 107 9.82 -10.96 -15.20
C ASN A 107 10.29 -12.26 -14.53
N LYS A 108 11.07 -12.15 -13.45
CA LYS A 108 11.51 -13.28 -12.64
C LYS A 108 10.54 -13.49 -11.49
N SER A 109 10.05 -14.72 -11.36
CA SER A 109 9.18 -15.13 -10.24
C SER A 109 9.88 -16.04 -9.24
N GLU A 110 11.14 -16.41 -9.53
CA GLU A 110 12.00 -17.13 -8.60
C GLU A 110 12.13 -16.29 -7.32
N ASP A 111 11.99 -16.95 -6.16
CA ASP A 111 12.07 -16.36 -4.81
C ASP A 111 11.04 -15.28 -4.44
N LEU A 112 10.20 -14.81 -5.37
CA LEU A 112 9.21 -13.73 -5.11
C LEU A 112 8.32 -14.03 -3.89
N LYS A 113 7.88 -15.29 -3.74
CA LYS A 113 7.07 -15.72 -2.59
C LYS A 113 7.82 -15.56 -1.26
N GLU A 114 9.10 -15.86 -1.24
CA GLU A 114 9.93 -15.74 -0.04
C GLU A 114 10.08 -14.28 0.37
N TYR A 115 10.41 -13.40 -0.57
CA TYR A 115 10.56 -11.97 -0.28
C TYR A 115 9.23 -11.31 0.11
N ILE A 116 8.10 -11.74 -0.47
CA ILE A 116 6.76 -11.32 -0.03
C ILE A 116 6.54 -11.70 1.44
N LEU A 117 6.92 -12.92 1.85
CA LEU A 117 6.79 -13.36 3.25
C LEU A 117 7.74 -12.61 4.18
N ARG A 118 8.97 -12.30 3.74
CA ARG A 118 9.92 -11.48 4.52
C ARG A 118 9.37 -10.07 4.75
N ALA A 119 8.87 -9.41 3.70
CA ALA A 119 8.20 -8.10 3.81
C ALA A 119 6.99 -8.16 4.76
N ALA A 120 6.16 -9.21 4.63
CA ALA A 120 5.02 -9.44 5.52
C ALA A 120 5.44 -9.64 6.99
N ASN A 121 6.57 -10.31 7.24
CA ASN A 121 7.08 -10.50 8.60
C ASN A 121 7.54 -9.18 9.23
N LEU A 122 8.18 -8.29 8.46
CA LEU A 122 8.57 -6.96 8.95
C LEU A 122 7.37 -6.13 9.37
N ARG A 123 6.30 -6.13 8.57
CA ARG A 123 5.05 -5.42 8.89
C ARG A 123 4.12 -6.14 9.86
N LYS A 124 4.43 -7.41 10.22
CA LYS A 124 3.64 -8.29 11.12
C LYS A 124 2.26 -8.69 10.59
N PHE A 125 2.00 -8.53 9.30
CA PHE A 125 0.78 -9.00 8.64
C PHE A 125 1.03 -9.30 7.15
N LEU A 126 0.24 -10.22 6.58
CA LEU A 126 0.31 -10.52 5.15
C LEU A 126 -0.42 -9.47 4.32
N GLY A 127 -1.64 -9.13 4.68
CA GLY A 127 -2.51 -8.13 4.07
C GLY A 127 -3.83 -8.06 4.80
#